data_AF-A0A949ER96-F1
#
_entry.id   AF-A0A949ER96-F1
#
_cell.length_a   1.000
_cell.length_b   1.000
_cell.length_c   1.000
_cell.angle_alpha   90.00
_cell.angle_beta   90.00
_cell.angle_gamma   90.00
#
_symmetry.space_group_name_H-M   'P 1'
#
loop_
_entity.id
_entity.type
_entity.pdbx_description
1 polymer ?
#
loop_
_entity_poly.entity_id
_entity_poly.type
_entity_poly.pdbx_seq_one_letter_code
_entity_poly.pdbx_strand_id
1 'polypeptide(L)'
;MKFALFFAVAFSALVVAFSLQNSQAVQVQFLFWRFEGALVFVLLLTFAIGLLTMFLAALPGHFRSRALTITLRKELEKAHKEAELFKGEENESTSVE
;
A
#
# COMPACT_ATOMS: atom_id res chain seq x y z
N MET A 1 18.72 7.82 14.36
CA MET A 1 18.53 6.93 15.53
C MET A 1 17.96 7.64 16.76
N LYS A 2 18.49 8.79 17.20
CA LYS A 2 17.96 9.53 18.37
C LYS A 2 16.45 9.84 18.31
N PHE A 3 15.95 10.28 17.15
CA PHE A 3 14.53 10.58 16.96
C PHE A 3 13.62 9.34 17.03
N ALA A 4 14.11 8.17 16.63
CA ALA A 4 13.31 6.93 16.69
C ALA A 4 12.98 6.56 18.14
N LEU A 5 13.94 6.71 19.06
CA LEU A 5 13.69 6.51 20.50
C LEU A 5 12.70 7.52 21.05
N PHE A 6 12.83 8.79 20.66
CA PHE A 6 11.87 9.83 21.06
C PHE A 6 10.45 9.49 20.59
N PHE A 7 10.27 9.13 19.32
CA PHE A 7 8.97 8.72 18.78
C PHE A 7 8.44 7.44 19.43
N ALA A 8 9.30 6.45 19.71
CA ALA A 8 8.89 5.23 20.38
C ALA A 8 8.38 5.50 21.80
N VAL A 9 9.06 6.36 22.56
CA VAL A 9 8.62 6.77 23.91
C VAL A 9 7.31 7.56 23.84
N ALA A 10 7.21 8.54 22.94
CA ALA A 10 5.99 9.32 22.76
C ALA A 10 4.80 8.44 22.36
N PHE A 11 5.02 7.50 21.44
CA PHE A 11 4.01 6.55 21.01
C PHE A 11 3.60 5.59 22.13
N SER A 12 4.55 5.07 22.91
CA SER A 12 4.27 4.23 24.07
C SER A 12 3.43 4.97 25.12
N ALA A 13 3.77 6.22 25.42
CA ALA A 13 3.00 7.06 26.34
C ALA A 13 1.56 7.27 25.84
N LEU A 14 1.39 7.48 24.52
CA LEU A 14 0.07 7.59 23.89
C LEU A 14 -0.74 6.30 24.04
N VAL A 15 -0.13 5.13 23.79
CA VAL A 15 -0.80 3.83 23.94
C VAL A 15 -1.24 3.59 25.39
N VAL A 16 -0.39 3.93 26.37
CA VAL A 16 -0.73 3.82 27.79
C VAL A 16 -1.88 4.76 28.15
N ALA A 17 -1.80 6.03 27.75
CA ALA A 17 -2.86 7.00 28.01
C ALA A 17 -4.20 6.57 27.38
N PHE A 18 -4.15 6.07 26.14
CA PHE A 18 -5.30 5.51 25.44
C PHE A 18 -5.89 4.32 26.18
N SER A 19 -5.06 3.39 26.66
CA SER A 19 -5.51 2.23 27.45
C SER A 19 -6.19 2.65 28.75
N LEU A 20 -5.61 3.61 29.49
CA LEU A 20 -6.17 4.10 30.75
C LEU A 20 -7.53 4.78 30.55
N GLN A 21 -7.67 5.59 29.50
CA GLN A 21 -8.93 6.26 29.15
C GLN A 21 -10.01 5.28 28.69
N ASN A 22 -9.63 4.14 28.11
CA ASN A 22 -10.53 3.13 27.53
C ASN A 22 -10.53 1.82 28.35
N SER A 23 -10.29 1.94 29.66
CA SER A 23 -10.21 0.81 30.60
C SER A 23 -11.59 0.27 31.02
N GLN A 24 -12.66 0.97 30.66
CA GLN A 24 -14.04 0.55 30.91
C GLN A 24 -14.34 -0.80 30.23
N ALA A 25 -14.95 -1.72 30.98
CA ALA A 25 -15.46 -2.96 30.42
C ALA A 25 -16.71 -2.68 29.58
N VAL A 26 -16.74 -3.25 28.38
CA VAL A 26 -17.87 -3.16 27.45
C VAL A 26 -18.30 -4.55 27.06
N GLN A 27 -19.62 -4.73 26.93
CA GLN A 27 -20.22 -5.92 26.36
C GLN A 27 -20.49 -5.69 24.87
N VAL A 28 -19.90 -6.52 24.03
CA VAL A 28 -20.15 -6.56 22.59
C VAL A 28 -21.06 -7.74 22.29
N GLN A 29 -22.22 -7.46 21.69
CA GLN A 29 -23.11 -8.48 21.17
C GLN A 29 -23.05 -8.45 19.64
N PHE A 30 -22.58 -9.53 19.03
CA PHE A 30 -22.46 -9.65 17.58
C PHE A 30 -23.12 -10.94 17.11
N LEU A 31 -24.25 -10.81 16.43
CA LEU A 31 -25.04 -11.94 15.93
C LEU A 31 -25.36 -12.95 17.06
N PHE A 32 -24.71 -14.11 17.11
CA PHE A 32 -24.88 -15.12 18.16
C PHE A 32 -23.78 -15.09 19.24
N TRP A 33 -22.82 -14.17 19.13
CA TRP A 33 -21.66 -14.07 20.02
C TRP A 33 -21.86 -12.93 21.01
N ARG A 34 -21.45 -13.18 22.26
CA ARG A 34 -21.37 -12.17 23.31
C ARG A 34 -19.96 -12.20 23.88
N PHE A 35 -19.33 -11.05 23.92
CA PHE A 35 -17.99 -10.86 24.44
C PHE A 35 -18.01 -9.72 25.45
N GLU A 36 -17.33 -9.89 26.57
CA GLU A 36 -17.18 -8.85 27.58
C GLU A 36 -15.69 -8.66 27.85
N GLY A 37 -15.22 -7.41 27.75
CA GLY A 37 -13.81 -7.09 27.92
C GLY A 37 -13.57 -5.59 27.90
N ALA A 38 -12.32 -5.18 28.11
CA ALA A 38 -11.97 -3.75 28.10
C ALA A 38 -12.16 -3.15 26.70
N LEU A 39 -12.73 -1.95 26.65
CA LEU A 39 -13.04 -1.21 25.42
C LEU A 39 -11.81 -1.01 24.53
N VAL A 40 -10.64 -0.83 25.14
CA VAL A 40 -9.35 -0.74 24.42
C VAL A 40 -9.11 -1.92 23.47
N PHE A 41 -9.44 -3.16 23.85
CA PHE A 41 -9.23 -4.33 22.99
C PHE A 41 -10.16 -4.31 21.78
N VAL A 42 -11.40 -3.86 21.98
CA VAL A 42 -12.38 -3.70 20.91
C VAL A 42 -11.90 -2.65 19.90
N LEU A 43 -11.42 -1.50 20.38
CA LEU A 43 -10.88 -0.45 19.51
C LEU A 43 -9.63 -0.89 18.74
N LEU A 44 -8.69 -1.56 19.41
CA LEU A 44 -7.48 -2.06 18.75
C LEU A 44 -7.80 -3.11 17.68
N LEU A 45 -8.71 -4.05 17.99
CA LEU A 45 -9.09 -5.10 17.05
C LEU A 45 -9.84 -4.54 15.84
N THR A 46 -10.81 -3.65 16.06
CA THR A 46 -11.55 -3.00 14.96
C THR A 46 -10.63 -2.17 14.07
N PHE A 47 -9.70 -1.41 14.67
CA PHE A 47 -8.69 -0.67 13.92
C PHE A 47 -7.77 -1.59 13.12
N ALA A 48 -7.28 -2.68 13.72
CA ALA A 48 -6.43 -3.65 13.03
C ALA A 48 -7.15 -4.32 11.85
N ILE A 49 -8.43 -4.67 12.01
CA ILE A 49 -9.26 -5.18 10.92
C ILE A 49 -9.41 -4.12 9.82
N GLY A 50 -9.64 -2.85 10.17
CA GLY A 50 -9.71 -1.75 9.20
C GLY A 50 -8.41 -1.56 8.39
N LEU A 51 -7.25 -1.65 9.05
CA LEU A 51 -5.96 -1.61 8.36
C LEU A 51 -5.77 -2.83 7.45
N LEU A 52 -6.17 -4.01 7.92
CA LEU A 52 -6.08 -5.24 7.14
C LEU A 52 -6.98 -5.18 5.89
N THR A 53 -8.21 -4.68 6.02
CA THR A 53 -9.12 -4.52 4.88
C THR A 53 -8.60 -3.47 3.90
N MET A 54 -8.05 -2.35 4.39
CA MET A 54 -7.40 -1.34 3.55
C MET A 54 -6.20 -1.93 2.78
N PHE A 55 -5.34 -2.68 3.48
CA PHE A 55 -4.21 -3.36 2.86
C PHE A 55 -4.67 -4.36 1.80
N LEU A 56 -5.70 -5.14 2.10
CA LEU A 56 -6.27 -6.12 1.18
C LEU A 56 -6.90 -5.45 -0.06
N ALA A 57 -7.56 -4.31 0.14
CA ALA A 57 -8.14 -3.51 -0.93
C ALA A 57 -7.07 -2.86 -1.83
N ALA A 58 -5.86 -2.60 -1.31
CA ALA A 58 -4.75 -2.05 -2.09
C ALA A 58 -4.04 -3.08 -3.00
N LEU A 59 -4.17 -4.39 -2.71
CA LEU A 59 -3.57 -5.47 -3.52
C LEU A 59 -3.92 -5.40 -5.01
N PRO A 60 -5.20 -5.36 -5.45
CA PRO A 60 -5.55 -5.40 -6.87
C PRO A 60 -4.98 -4.23 -7.68
N GLY A 61 -4.89 -3.03 -7.08
CA GLY A 61 -4.28 -1.86 -7.72
C GLY A 61 -2.80 -2.07 -8.04
N HIS A 62 -2.09 -2.78 -7.17
CA HIS A 62 -0.66 -3.05 -7.34
C HIS A 62 -0.39 -4.06 -8.48
N PHE A 63 -1.27 -5.05 -8.66
CA PHE A 63 -1.17 -6.00 -9.78
C PHE A 63 -1.51 -5.35 -11.13
N ARG A 64 -2.56 -4.54 -11.19
CA ARG A 64 -2.98 -3.87 -12.43
C ARG A 64 -1.93 -2.86 -12.92
N SER A 65 -1.30 -2.15 -11.98
CA SER A 65 -0.21 -1.22 -12.30
C SER A 65 1.02 -1.92 -12.87
N ARG A 66 1.36 -3.11 -12.37
CA ARG A 66 2.48 -3.91 -12.91
C ARG A 66 2.20 -4.41 -14.33
N ALA A 67 0.98 -4.85 -14.61
CA ALA A 67 0.59 -5.28 -15.95
C ALA A 67 0.71 -4.14 -16.96
N LEU A 68 0.23 -2.95 -16.62
CA LEU A 68 0.34 -1.74 -17.44
C LEU A 68 1.80 -1.37 -17.70
N THR A 69 2.66 -1.40 -16.67
CA THR A 69 4.09 -1.08 -16.84
C THR A 69 4.79 -2.05 -17.80
N ILE A 70 4.39 -3.32 -17.83
CA ILE A 70 4.95 -4.31 -18.76
C ILE A 70 4.49 -4.03 -20.20
N THR A 71 3.22 -3.69 -20.42
CA THR A 71 2.72 -3.38 -21.77
C THR A 71 3.32 -2.10 -22.31
N LEU A 72 3.38 -1.03 -21.49
CA LEU A 72 4.00 0.24 -21.87
C LEU A 72 5.48 0.09 -22.24
N ARG A 73 6.23 -0.74 -21.51
CA ARG A 73 7.64 -1.03 -21.84
C ARG A 73 7.79 -1.71 -23.20
N LYS A 74 6.89 -2.65 -23.54
CA LYS A 74 6.91 -3.35 -24.84
C LYS A 74 6.57 -2.42 -26.00
N GLU A 75 5.62 -1.50 -25.81
CA GLU A 75 5.28 -0.49 -26.82
C GLU A 75 6.44 0.49 -27.03
N LEU A 76 7.10 0.93 -25.96
CA LEU A 76 8.29 1.77 -26.04
C LEU A 76 9.42 1.09 -26.83
N GLU A 77 9.68 -0.20 -26.58
CA GLU A 77 10.74 -0.94 -27.28
C GLU A 77 10.43 -1.10 -28.77
N LYS A 78 9.16 -1.32 -29.13
CA LYS A 78 8.73 -1.38 -30.54
C LYS A 78 8.89 -0.05 -31.25
N ALA A 79 8.40 1.03 -30.64
CA ALA A 79 8.53 2.37 -31.20
C ALA A 79 10.01 2.78 -31.37
N HIS A 80 10.90 2.37 -30.45
CA HIS A 80 12.33 2.62 -30.57
C HIS A 80 12.95 1.87 -31.76
N LYS A 81 12.60 0.58 -31.93
CA LYS A 81 13.08 -0.22 -33.07
C LYS A 81 12.60 0.33 -34.41
N GLU A 82 11.34 0.76 -34.50
CA GLU A 82 10.80 1.39 -35.71
C GLU A 82 11.52 2.71 -36.05
N ALA A 83 11.82 3.54 -35.03
CA ALA A 83 12.59 4.76 -35.23
C ALA A 83 14.05 4.51 -35.65
N GLU A 84 14.68 3.43 -35.15
CA GLU A 84 16.02 3.03 -35.58
C GLU A 84 16.03 2.48 -37.01
N LEU A 85 15.03 1.69 -37.40
CA LEU A 85 14.86 1.19 -38.77
C LEU A 85 14.68 2.35 -39.76
N PHE A 86 13.81 3.31 -39.45
CA PHE A 86 13.56 4.47 -40.31
C PHE A 86 14.82 5.34 -40.49
N LYS A 87 15.61 5.53 -39.42
CA LYS A 87 16.90 6.23 -39.50
C LYS A 87 17.96 5.45 -40.30
N GLY A 88 17.93 4.12 -40.26
CA GLY A 88 18.80 3.27 -41.06
C GLY A 88 18.50 3.38 -42.56
N GLU A 89 17.21 3.34 -42.92
CA GLU A 89 16.74 3.47 -44.31
C GLU A 89 17.00 4.87 -44.90
N GLU A 90 16.90 5.93 -44.09
CA GLU A 90 17.23 7.30 -44.49
C GLU A 90 18.74 7.48 -44.77
N ASN A 91 19.59 6.82 -43.98
CA ASN A 91 21.05 6.90 -44.11
C ASN A 91 21.59 6.06 -45.29
N GLU A 92 20.92 4.95 -45.61
CA GLU A 92 21.23 4.11 -46.77
C GLU A 92 20.76 4.75 -48.09
N SER A 93 19.61 5.44 -48.10
CA SER A 93 19.11 6.17 -49.27
C SER A 93 19.96 7.41 -49.63
N THR A 94 20.56 8.06 -48.63
CA THR A 94 21.44 9.24 -48.83
C THR A 94 22.86 8.85 -49.29
N SER A 95 23.26 7.57 -49.15
CA SER A 95 24.59 7.08 -49.56
C SER A 95 24.64 6.58 -51.02
N VAL A 96 23.50 6.53 -51.71
CA VAL A 96 23.36 5.99 -53.08
C VAL A 96 23.15 7.10 -54.13
N GLU A 97 22.94 8.36 -53.72
CA GLU A 97 23.04 9.56 -54.59
C GLU A 97 24.44 10.17 -54.57
#